data_AF-A0A139JXM0-F1
#
_entry.id   AF-A0A139JXM0-F1
#
_cell.length_a   1.000
_cell.length_b   1.000
_cell.length_c   1.000
_cell.angle_alpha   90.00
_cell.angle_beta   90.00
_cell.angle_gamma   90.00
#
_symmetry.space_group_name_H-M   'P 1'
#
loop_
_entity.id
_entity.type
_entity.pdbx_description
1 polymer ?
#
loop_
_entity_poly.entity_id
_entity_poly.type
_entity_poly.pdbx_seq_one_letter_code
_entity_poly.pdbx_strand_id
1 'polypeptide(L)'
;MQVAENSGIRSHLHEIFGKELGEDLLYLSIYKLAGGGAMMTYDLWRQKVWLPRSKRLSGQKISEILSSVTREQVTGYFRLRHNRQDAIWEEIYKQNPELRGQPIEYALDNTSISTYSNTLSEAQFGHAKRDPDLKQINYTVICDQRSGDIVFSHMFDGAVNDVSSLSDILFSMREAGFDLDKNILVTDRGYSSLENVQRMINLNIRYLQGVRHIEDSLQQRFAKHRNSLCKNAFYSSKEKAFAFTVTEPWTQNTEAGLLKLNTYIHLYRLVGHEDATAQLISENADEIIRLKEALQKPSLTLRPENFCLLHRLNFYANDCSGYF
;
A
#
# COMPACT_ATOMS: atom_id res chain seq x y z
N MET A 1 16.76 -17.03 -10.34
CA MET A 1 16.79 -18.20 -9.42
C MET A 1 17.28 -17.84 -8.04
N GLN A 2 18.51 -17.33 -7.87
CA GLN A 2 19.07 -17.02 -6.55
C GLN A 2 18.14 -16.17 -5.67
N VAL A 3 17.52 -15.13 -6.24
CA VAL A 3 16.55 -14.28 -5.51
C VAL A 3 15.40 -15.11 -4.94
N ALA A 4 14.79 -16.00 -5.72
CA ALA A 4 13.66 -16.81 -5.29
C ALA A 4 14.03 -17.86 -4.22
N GLU A 5 15.29 -18.31 -4.21
CA GLU A 5 15.79 -19.20 -3.16
C GLU A 5 16.06 -18.41 -1.87
N ASN A 6 16.80 -17.30 -1.98
CA ASN A 6 17.15 -16.46 -0.83
C ASN A 6 15.92 -15.83 -0.16
N SER A 7 14.89 -15.46 -0.94
CA SER A 7 13.64 -14.90 -0.41
C SER A 7 12.62 -15.95 0.02
N GLY A 8 12.93 -17.25 -0.14
CA GLY A 8 12.00 -18.34 0.20
C GLY A 8 10.78 -18.48 -0.71
N ILE A 9 10.73 -17.77 -1.83
CA ILE A 9 9.62 -17.88 -2.80
C ILE A 9 9.53 -19.33 -3.28
N ARG A 10 10.67 -19.92 -3.65
CA ARG A 10 10.73 -21.28 -4.16
C ARG A 10 10.25 -22.32 -3.13
N SER A 11 10.69 -22.20 -1.87
CA SER A 11 10.29 -23.13 -0.81
C SER A 11 8.79 -23.04 -0.52
N HIS A 12 8.23 -21.83 -0.45
CA HIS A 12 6.80 -21.65 -0.19
C HIS A 12 5.94 -22.13 -1.37
N LEU A 13 6.40 -21.92 -2.61
CA LEU A 13 5.74 -22.51 -3.79
C LEU A 13 5.74 -24.03 -3.74
N HIS A 14 6.86 -24.65 -3.34
CA HIS A 14 6.93 -26.11 -3.22
C HIS A 14 6.06 -26.65 -2.09
N GLU A 15 5.94 -25.92 -0.98
CA GLU A 15 5.11 -26.31 0.15
C GLU A 15 3.62 -26.32 -0.21
N ILE A 16 3.15 -25.29 -0.93
CA ILE A 16 1.74 -25.14 -1.28
C ILE A 16 1.34 -25.97 -2.50
N PHE A 17 2.17 -25.96 -3.55
CA PHE A 17 1.81 -26.55 -4.84
C PHE A 17 2.50 -27.90 -5.08
N GLY A 18 3.39 -28.33 -4.19
CA GLY A 18 4.27 -29.48 -4.42
C GLY A 18 5.49 -29.12 -5.28
N LYS A 19 6.52 -29.97 -5.25
CA LYS A 19 7.82 -29.67 -5.87
C LYS A 19 7.76 -29.45 -7.38
N GLU A 20 6.97 -30.24 -8.10
CA GLU A 20 6.91 -30.12 -9.58
C GLU A 20 6.13 -28.89 -10.01
N LEU A 21 4.87 -28.77 -9.55
CA LEU A 21 4.00 -27.65 -9.92
C LEU A 21 4.54 -26.31 -9.39
N GLY A 22 5.07 -26.29 -8.17
CA GLY A 22 5.69 -25.09 -7.59
C GLY A 22 6.91 -24.62 -8.38
N GLU A 23 7.71 -25.54 -8.92
CA GLU A 23 8.83 -25.20 -9.81
C GLU A 23 8.35 -24.68 -11.17
N ASP A 24 7.32 -25.32 -11.74
CA ASP A 24 6.72 -24.89 -13.01
C ASP A 24 6.12 -23.47 -12.89
N LEU A 25 5.41 -23.19 -11.79
CA LEU A 25 4.88 -21.85 -11.48
C LEU A 25 6.01 -20.84 -11.34
N LEU A 26 7.09 -21.17 -10.61
CA LEU A 26 8.25 -20.30 -10.46
C LEU A 26 8.87 -19.93 -11.82
N TYR A 27 9.05 -20.90 -12.72
CA TYR A 27 9.64 -20.63 -14.04
C TYR A 27 8.72 -19.81 -14.93
N LEU A 28 7.40 -20.04 -14.87
CA LEU A 28 6.43 -19.20 -15.57
C LEU A 28 6.44 -17.75 -15.04
N SER A 29 6.58 -17.57 -13.73
CA SER A 29 6.73 -16.23 -13.12
C SER A 29 8.03 -15.55 -13.56
N ILE A 30 9.17 -16.27 -13.55
CA ILE A 30 10.46 -15.73 -14.01
C ILE A 30 10.39 -15.36 -15.49
N TYR A 31 9.77 -16.20 -16.32
CA TYR A 31 9.55 -15.91 -17.74
C TYR A 31 8.80 -14.59 -17.92
N LYS A 32 7.70 -14.38 -17.18
CA LYS A 32 6.94 -13.13 -17.24
C LYS A 32 7.74 -11.94 -16.74
N LEU A 33 8.46 -12.09 -15.63
CA LEU A 33 9.32 -11.05 -15.09
C LEU A 33 10.43 -10.65 -16.06
N ALA A 34 10.96 -11.60 -16.84
CA ALA A 34 11.98 -11.37 -17.86
C ALA A 34 11.45 -10.72 -19.16
N GLY A 35 10.24 -10.18 -19.16
CA GLY A 35 9.61 -9.57 -20.35
C GLY A 35 9.01 -10.59 -21.32
N GLY A 36 8.71 -11.80 -20.83
CA GLY A 36 8.07 -12.84 -21.62
C GLY A 36 6.69 -12.41 -22.16
N GLY A 37 6.51 -12.55 -23.48
CA GLY A 37 5.25 -12.29 -24.18
C GLY A 37 4.15 -13.30 -23.84
N ALA A 38 3.49 -13.87 -24.85
CA ALA A 38 2.44 -14.86 -24.62
C ALA A 38 2.95 -16.06 -23.81
N MET A 39 2.11 -16.67 -22.96
CA MET A 39 2.54 -17.82 -22.14
C MET A 39 3.00 -19.01 -23.00
N MET A 40 2.38 -19.22 -24.17
CA MET A 40 2.75 -20.27 -25.11
C MET A 40 4.19 -20.17 -25.65
N THR A 41 4.83 -19.00 -25.58
CA THR A 41 6.20 -18.80 -26.04
C THR A 41 7.25 -19.08 -24.96
N TYR A 42 6.84 -19.55 -23.78
CA TYR A 42 7.74 -20.01 -22.72
C TYR A 42 8.78 -21.02 -23.23
N ASP A 43 8.37 -21.99 -24.05
CA ASP A 43 9.27 -23.04 -24.56
C ASP A 43 10.42 -22.46 -25.42
N LEU A 44 10.15 -21.39 -26.16
CA LEU A 44 11.16 -20.69 -26.97
C LEU A 44 12.12 -19.88 -26.09
N TRP A 45 11.60 -19.26 -25.03
CA TRP A 45 12.41 -18.50 -24.09
C TRP A 45 13.34 -19.40 -23.28
N ARG A 46 12.83 -20.52 -22.73
CA ARG A 46 13.65 -21.43 -21.89
C ARG A 46 14.86 -22.03 -22.62
N GLN A 47 14.85 -22.08 -23.96
CA GLN A 47 15.96 -22.59 -24.76
C GLN A 47 17.12 -21.60 -24.85
N LYS A 48 16.88 -20.32 -24.53
CA LYS A 48 17.84 -19.22 -24.63
C LYS A 48 18.44 -18.83 -23.28
N VAL A 49 17.92 -19.38 -22.19
CA VAL A 49 18.33 -19.04 -20.82
C VAL A 49 18.66 -20.31 -20.04
N TRP A 50 19.48 -20.16 -19.01
CA TRP A 50 19.77 -21.26 -18.11
C TRP A 50 18.72 -21.35 -16.99
N LEU A 51 18.12 -22.53 -16.83
CA LEU A 51 17.22 -22.89 -15.73
C LEU A 51 17.74 -24.18 -15.06
N PRO A 52 17.75 -24.27 -13.72
CA PRO A 52 18.23 -25.46 -13.01
C PRO A 52 17.53 -26.75 -13.42
N ARG A 53 16.22 -26.68 -13.68
CA ARG A 53 15.42 -27.77 -14.24
C ARG A 53 14.68 -27.28 -15.49
N SER A 54 15.30 -27.41 -16.67
CA SER A 54 14.67 -26.99 -17.92
C SER A 54 13.59 -27.99 -18.37
N LYS A 55 12.35 -27.82 -17.88
CA LYS A 55 11.18 -28.59 -18.32
C LYS A 55 10.47 -27.86 -19.46
N ARG A 56 10.15 -28.61 -20.52
CA ARG A 56 9.29 -28.14 -21.60
C ARG A 56 7.84 -28.12 -21.15
N LEU A 57 7.17 -26.99 -21.31
CA LEU A 57 5.73 -26.84 -21.08
C LEU A 57 5.06 -26.40 -22.39
N SER A 58 4.08 -27.17 -22.86
CA SER A 58 3.24 -26.76 -23.99
C SER A 58 2.25 -25.69 -23.57
N GLY A 59 1.70 -24.94 -24.53
CA GLY A 59 0.65 -23.94 -24.25
C GLY A 59 -0.55 -24.55 -23.50
N GLN A 60 -1.01 -25.74 -23.93
CA GLN A 60 -2.06 -26.49 -23.22
C GLN A 60 -1.66 -26.79 -21.78
N LYS A 61 -0.44 -27.28 -21.54
CA LYS A 61 -0.01 -27.62 -20.18
C LYS A 61 0.07 -26.40 -19.28
N ILE A 62 0.49 -25.26 -19.82
CA ILE A 62 0.51 -23.99 -19.08
C ILE A 62 -0.92 -23.57 -18.71
N SER A 63 -1.87 -23.68 -19.63
CA SER A 63 -3.28 -23.41 -19.33
C SER A 63 -3.82 -24.33 -18.23
N GLU A 64 -3.54 -25.64 -18.27
CA GLU A 64 -3.93 -26.58 -17.21
C GLU A 64 -3.32 -26.19 -15.85
N ILE A 65 -2.03 -25.82 -15.83
CA ILE A 65 -1.33 -25.38 -14.62
C ILE A 65 -1.99 -24.14 -14.02
N LEU A 66 -2.18 -23.09 -14.82
CA LEU A 66 -2.72 -21.82 -14.32
C LEU A 66 -4.18 -21.96 -13.87
N SER A 67 -4.98 -22.76 -14.57
CA SER A 67 -6.37 -23.03 -14.17
C SER A 67 -6.51 -23.91 -12.93
N SER A 68 -5.45 -24.63 -12.54
CA SER A 68 -5.46 -25.48 -11.34
C SER A 68 -5.17 -24.73 -10.04
N VAL A 69 -4.68 -23.49 -10.12
CA VAL A 69 -4.33 -22.68 -8.95
C VAL A 69 -5.61 -22.17 -8.29
N THR A 70 -5.83 -22.55 -7.03
CA THR A 70 -7.02 -22.14 -6.27
C THR A 70 -6.76 -20.94 -5.35
N ARG A 71 -7.83 -20.26 -4.92
CA ARG A 71 -7.74 -19.14 -3.97
C ARG A 71 -7.17 -19.58 -2.62
N GLU A 72 -7.48 -20.79 -2.16
CA GLU A 72 -6.98 -21.35 -0.92
C GLU A 72 -5.47 -21.58 -0.98
N GLN A 73 -4.96 -22.03 -2.12
CA GLN A 73 -3.51 -22.18 -2.34
C GLN A 73 -2.81 -20.82 -2.35
N VAL A 74 -3.36 -19.83 -3.06
CA VAL A 74 -2.80 -18.45 -3.07
C VAL A 74 -2.79 -17.87 -1.65
N THR A 75 -3.87 -18.06 -0.90
CA THR A 75 -4.01 -17.64 0.51
C THR A 75 -2.97 -18.32 1.39
N GLY A 76 -2.80 -19.64 1.25
CA GLY A 76 -1.79 -20.40 1.97
C GLY A 76 -0.37 -19.94 1.65
N TYR A 77 -0.07 -19.62 0.39
CA TYR A 77 1.23 -19.10 -0.02
C TYR A 77 1.55 -17.77 0.67
N PHE A 78 0.61 -16.82 0.68
CA PHE A 78 0.83 -15.54 1.35
C PHE A 78 0.88 -15.63 2.88
N ARG A 79 0.16 -16.59 3.48
CA ARG A 79 0.35 -16.91 4.91
C ARG A 79 1.81 -17.30 5.20
N LEU A 80 2.43 -18.13 4.36
CA LEU A 80 3.85 -18.47 4.51
C LEU A 80 4.77 -17.25 4.29
N ARG A 81 4.43 -16.34 3.35
CA ARG A 81 5.19 -15.08 3.15
C ARG A 81 5.17 -14.21 4.41
N HIS A 82 4.01 -14.06 5.03
CA HIS A 82 3.84 -13.31 6.27
C HIS A 82 4.58 -13.96 7.45
N ASN A 83 4.39 -15.27 7.67
CA ASN A 83 5.01 -15.98 8.80
C ASN A 83 6.55 -15.96 8.76
N ARG A 84 7.14 -15.87 7.56
CA ARG A 84 8.59 -15.76 7.38
C ARG A 84 9.17 -14.43 7.88
N GLN A 85 8.36 -13.38 8.01
CA GLN A 85 8.85 -12.06 8.40
C GLN A 85 9.53 -12.09 9.77
N ASP A 86 9.09 -12.93 10.71
CA ASP A 86 9.75 -13.09 12.01
C ASP A 86 11.24 -13.44 11.86
N ALA A 87 11.58 -14.40 11.00
CA ALA A 87 12.96 -14.81 10.77
C ALA A 87 13.77 -13.72 10.04
N ILE A 88 13.15 -13.01 9.10
CA ILE A 88 13.79 -11.90 8.38
C ILE A 88 14.12 -10.77 9.37
N TRP A 89 13.17 -10.40 10.23
CA TRP A 89 13.32 -9.32 11.18
C TRP A 89 14.31 -9.64 12.29
N GLU A 90 14.43 -10.89 12.75
CA GLU A 90 15.50 -11.26 13.69
C GLU A 90 16.90 -11.03 13.08
N GLU A 91 17.11 -11.28 11.79
CA GLU A 91 18.38 -10.95 11.12
C GLU A 91 18.58 -9.44 10.96
N ILE A 92 17.52 -8.69 10.64
CA ILE A 92 17.56 -7.22 10.58
C ILE A 92 17.92 -6.63 11.96
N TYR A 93 17.33 -7.16 13.04
CA TYR A 93 17.61 -6.71 14.41
C TYR A 93 19.03 -7.01 14.85
N LYS A 94 19.64 -8.13 14.42
CA LYS A 94 21.06 -8.41 14.69
C LYS A 94 21.97 -7.34 14.07
N GLN A 95 21.61 -6.85 12.89
CA GLN A 95 22.38 -5.83 12.16
C GLN A 95 22.04 -4.40 12.64
N ASN A 96 20.83 -4.18 13.15
CA ASN A 96 20.30 -2.88 13.57
C ASN A 96 19.54 -3.03 14.91
N PRO A 97 20.25 -3.20 16.05
CA PRO A 97 19.62 -3.49 17.35
C PRO A 97 18.64 -2.40 17.84
N GLU A 98 18.83 -1.15 17.41
CA GLU A 98 17.97 -0.01 17.72
C GLU A 98 16.55 -0.11 17.12
N LEU A 99 16.36 -0.99 16.13
CA LEU A 99 15.05 -1.25 15.55
C LEU A 99 14.22 -2.23 16.39
N ARG A 100 14.82 -2.90 17.39
CA ARG A 100 14.12 -3.91 18.17
C ARG A 100 12.96 -3.29 18.96
N GLY A 101 11.78 -3.88 18.82
CA GLY A 101 10.54 -3.37 19.41
C GLY A 101 9.81 -2.31 18.56
N GLN A 102 10.42 -1.83 17.47
CA GLN A 102 9.71 -1.03 16.48
C GLN A 102 8.74 -1.92 15.69
N PRO A 103 7.55 -1.41 15.31
CA PRO A 103 6.61 -2.15 14.49
C PRO A 103 7.16 -2.37 13.08
N ILE A 104 6.77 -3.49 12.46
CA ILE A 104 7.11 -3.81 11.07
C ILE A 104 6.18 -3.03 10.13
N GLU A 105 6.73 -2.15 9.30
CA GLU A 105 5.94 -1.33 8.38
C GLU A 105 5.50 -2.10 7.14
N TYR A 106 4.20 -2.34 7.02
CA TYR A 106 3.57 -2.91 5.83
C TYR A 106 3.01 -1.80 4.96
N ALA A 107 3.75 -1.44 3.90
CA ALA A 107 3.27 -0.53 2.86
C ALA A 107 2.23 -1.19 1.98
N LEU A 108 1.13 -0.48 1.76
CA LEU A 108 0.01 -0.96 0.97
C LEU A 108 -0.18 -0.02 -0.23
N ASP A 109 -0.13 -0.60 -1.43
CA ASP A 109 -0.29 0.13 -2.69
C ASP A 109 -1.23 -0.61 -3.63
N ASN A 110 -2.09 0.14 -4.33
CA ASN A 110 -2.98 -0.40 -5.35
C ASN A 110 -2.44 -0.09 -6.74
N THR A 111 -2.45 -1.10 -7.58
CA THR A 111 -2.14 -0.98 -9.00
C THR A 111 -3.27 -1.54 -9.84
N SER A 112 -3.56 -0.89 -10.96
CA SER A 112 -4.54 -1.34 -11.94
C SER A 112 -3.83 -1.89 -13.18
N ILE A 113 -4.31 -3.02 -13.69
CA ILE A 113 -3.83 -3.63 -14.93
C ILE A 113 -4.94 -3.53 -15.96
N SER A 114 -4.77 -2.67 -16.96
CA SER A 114 -5.68 -2.54 -18.09
C SER A 114 -5.66 -3.79 -18.97
N THR A 115 -6.81 -4.16 -19.52
CA THR A 115 -6.97 -5.39 -20.29
C THR A 115 -7.97 -5.23 -21.43
N TYR A 116 -7.66 -5.86 -22.56
CA TYR A 116 -8.58 -6.03 -23.69
C TYR A 116 -9.46 -7.28 -23.55
N SER A 117 -9.29 -8.04 -22.47
CA SER A 117 -10.01 -9.31 -22.29
C SER A 117 -11.50 -9.06 -22.04
N ASN A 118 -12.33 -9.84 -22.75
CA ASN A 118 -13.77 -9.91 -22.51
C ASN A 118 -14.18 -11.14 -21.69
N THR A 119 -13.22 -11.98 -21.27
CA THR A 119 -13.49 -13.23 -20.55
C THR A 119 -13.18 -13.16 -19.06
N LEU A 120 -12.59 -12.07 -18.59
CA LEU A 120 -12.30 -11.84 -17.17
C LEU A 120 -13.51 -11.15 -16.52
N SER A 121 -14.14 -11.80 -15.55
CA SER A 121 -15.31 -11.29 -14.84
C SER A 121 -14.99 -10.04 -14.02
N GLU A 122 -13.78 -9.99 -13.46
CA GLU A 122 -13.28 -8.93 -12.58
C GLU A 122 -12.87 -7.68 -13.38
N ALA A 123 -12.72 -7.82 -14.71
CA ALA A 123 -12.33 -6.73 -15.59
C ALA A 123 -13.50 -5.77 -15.80
N GLN A 124 -13.40 -4.58 -15.19
CA GLN A 124 -14.43 -3.55 -15.22
C GLN A 124 -13.82 -2.19 -15.57
N PHE A 125 -14.65 -1.27 -16.10
CA PHE A 125 -14.22 0.11 -16.29
C PHE A 125 -14.04 0.78 -14.93
N GLY A 126 -12.89 1.41 -14.74
CA GLY A 126 -12.56 2.14 -13.52
C GLY A 126 -11.74 3.39 -13.86
N HIS A 127 -11.16 4.02 -12.84
CA HIS A 127 -10.39 5.25 -13.01
C HIS A 127 -8.92 4.97 -13.35
N ALA A 128 -8.68 4.26 -14.46
CA ALA A 128 -7.33 3.97 -14.95
C ALA A 128 -6.59 5.28 -15.31
N LYS A 129 -5.37 5.47 -14.80
CA LYS A 129 -4.57 6.67 -15.11
C LYS A 129 -4.00 6.71 -16.53
N ARG A 130 -3.76 5.53 -17.12
CA ARG A 130 -3.09 5.39 -18.44
C ARG A 130 -4.07 5.14 -19.57
N ASP A 131 -4.93 4.13 -19.40
CA ASP A 131 -5.81 3.64 -20.47
C ASP A 131 -7.29 3.66 -20.00
N PRO A 132 -7.92 4.84 -19.89
CA PRO A 132 -9.27 4.98 -19.35
C PRO A 132 -10.34 4.30 -20.21
N ASP A 133 -10.05 4.07 -21.49
CA ASP A 133 -10.96 3.42 -22.44
C ASP A 133 -10.93 1.89 -22.36
N LEU A 134 -10.08 1.32 -21.50
CA LEU A 134 -9.97 -0.12 -21.29
C LEU A 134 -10.56 -0.52 -19.93
N LYS A 135 -11.12 -1.74 -19.89
CA LYS A 135 -11.40 -2.40 -18.62
C LYS A 135 -10.08 -2.64 -17.88
N GLN A 136 -10.14 -2.65 -16.55
CA GLN A 136 -9.00 -2.93 -15.70
C GLN A 136 -9.34 -3.97 -14.64
N ILE A 137 -8.31 -4.59 -14.08
CA ILE A 137 -8.38 -5.37 -12.83
C ILE A 137 -7.46 -4.68 -11.84
N ASN A 138 -7.88 -4.62 -10.58
CA ASN A 138 -7.10 -3.99 -9.53
C ASN A 138 -6.37 -5.06 -8.69
N TYR A 139 -5.16 -4.71 -8.28
CA TYR A 139 -4.33 -5.50 -7.38
C TYR A 139 -3.84 -4.62 -6.24
N THR A 140 -4.00 -5.12 -5.01
CA THR A 140 -3.22 -4.63 -3.88
C THR A 140 -1.96 -5.44 -3.76
N VAL A 141 -0.86 -4.76 -3.48
CA VAL A 141 0.38 -5.38 -3.00
C VAL A 141 0.69 -4.82 -1.62
N ILE A 142 0.98 -5.71 -0.68
CA ILE A 142 1.51 -5.34 0.64
C ILE A 142 2.96 -5.77 0.71
N CYS A 143 3.82 -4.82 1.04
CA CYS A 143 5.25 -5.01 1.11
C CYS A 143 5.76 -4.62 2.50
N ASP A 144 6.66 -5.42 3.06
CA ASP A 144 7.49 -4.96 4.18
C ASP A 144 8.45 -3.89 3.66
N GLN A 145 8.32 -2.67 4.15
CA GLN A 145 9.12 -1.54 3.67
C GLN A 145 10.62 -1.71 3.89
N ARG A 146 11.02 -2.43 4.95
CA ARG A 146 12.43 -2.54 5.32
C ARG A 146 13.11 -3.64 4.52
N SER A 147 12.50 -4.82 4.46
CA SER A 147 13.06 -5.96 3.72
C SER A 147 12.78 -5.91 2.21
N GLY A 148 11.75 -5.16 1.79
CA GLY A 148 11.25 -5.13 0.43
C GLY A 148 10.49 -6.39 0.02
N ASP A 149 10.16 -7.27 0.98
CA ASP A 149 9.48 -8.52 0.69
C ASP A 149 7.97 -8.32 0.50
N ILE A 150 7.41 -8.97 -0.52
CA ILE A 150 5.96 -8.96 -0.76
C ILE A 150 5.32 -9.98 0.16
N VAL A 151 4.55 -9.48 1.13
CA VAL A 151 3.90 -10.29 2.17
C VAL A 151 2.49 -10.70 1.77
N PHE A 152 1.81 -9.90 0.94
CA PHE A 152 0.44 -10.19 0.51
C PHE A 152 0.14 -9.57 -0.86
N SER A 153 -0.77 -10.20 -1.60
CA SER A 153 -1.43 -9.58 -2.75
C SER A 153 -2.88 -10.03 -2.83
N HIS A 154 -3.74 -9.12 -3.26
CA HIS A 154 -5.16 -9.37 -3.43
C HIS A 154 -5.66 -8.76 -4.73
N MET A 155 -6.41 -9.54 -5.51
CA MET A 155 -7.05 -9.09 -6.74
C MET A 155 -8.51 -8.76 -6.45
N PHE A 156 -9.02 -7.67 -7.03
CA PHE A 156 -10.42 -7.29 -6.95
C PHE A 156 -10.86 -6.52 -8.20
N ASP A 157 -12.18 -6.32 -8.30
CA ASP A 157 -12.84 -5.75 -9.47
C ASP A 157 -12.31 -4.35 -9.85
N GLY A 158 -12.20 -4.11 -11.16
CA GLY A 158 -11.64 -2.88 -11.71
C GLY A 158 -12.34 -1.57 -11.32
N ALA A 159 -13.64 -1.63 -11.01
CA ALA A 159 -14.44 -0.46 -10.64
C ALA A 159 -14.31 -0.06 -9.17
N VAL A 160 -13.78 -0.95 -8.31
CA VAL A 160 -13.62 -0.70 -6.88
C VAL A 160 -12.52 0.34 -6.67
N ASN A 161 -12.81 1.36 -5.87
CA ASN A 161 -11.83 2.39 -5.53
C ASN A 161 -11.06 2.04 -4.24
N ASP A 162 -9.95 2.74 -4.01
CA ASP A 162 -9.05 2.49 -2.87
C ASP A 162 -9.74 2.60 -1.51
N VAL A 163 -10.65 3.57 -1.34
CA VAL A 163 -11.36 3.74 -0.06
C VAL A 163 -12.20 2.50 0.24
N SER A 164 -12.92 1.97 -0.74
CA SER A 164 -13.74 0.76 -0.58
C SER A 164 -12.90 -0.50 -0.40
N SER A 165 -11.73 -0.60 -1.05
CA SER A 165 -10.96 -1.86 -1.07
C SER A 165 -10.26 -2.17 0.25
N LEU A 166 -9.98 -1.19 1.12
CA LEU A 166 -9.30 -1.45 2.40
C LEU A 166 -10.00 -2.53 3.22
N SER A 167 -11.32 -2.52 3.26
CA SER A 167 -12.11 -3.49 4.04
C SER A 167 -11.90 -4.92 3.55
N ASP A 168 -11.96 -5.10 2.23
CA ASP A 168 -11.80 -6.40 1.58
C ASP A 168 -10.37 -6.93 1.74
N ILE A 169 -9.38 -6.03 1.69
CA ILE A 169 -7.98 -6.36 1.92
C ILE A 169 -7.77 -6.82 3.36
N LEU A 170 -8.25 -6.06 4.35
CA LEU A 170 -8.12 -6.40 5.77
C LEU A 170 -8.84 -7.71 6.10
N PHE A 171 -10.01 -7.94 5.51
CA PHE A 171 -10.73 -9.21 5.64
C PHE A 171 -9.91 -10.37 5.05
N SER A 172 -9.39 -10.20 3.84
CA SER A 172 -8.59 -11.23 3.17
C SER A 172 -7.28 -11.55 3.90
N MET A 173 -6.64 -10.56 4.51
CA MET A 173 -5.47 -10.79 5.37
C MET A 173 -5.83 -11.61 6.62
N ARG A 174 -6.98 -11.32 7.23
CA ARG A 174 -7.48 -12.10 8.37
C ARG A 174 -7.86 -13.53 7.95
N GLU A 175 -8.52 -13.72 6.81
CA GLU A 175 -8.80 -15.04 6.24
C GLU A 175 -7.50 -15.83 5.97
N ALA A 176 -6.45 -15.13 5.53
CA ALA A 176 -5.13 -15.71 5.36
C ALA A 176 -4.43 -16.05 6.70
N GLY A 177 -5.01 -15.69 7.84
CA GLY A 177 -4.47 -15.98 9.17
C GLY A 177 -3.29 -15.09 9.55
N PHE A 178 -3.26 -13.84 9.07
CA PHE A 178 -2.20 -12.89 9.40
C PHE A 178 -2.35 -12.41 10.85
N ASP A 179 -1.24 -12.42 11.59
CA ASP A 179 -1.13 -11.77 12.90
C ASP A 179 -0.45 -10.41 12.70
N LEU A 180 -1.23 -9.34 12.84
CA LEU A 180 -0.77 -7.97 12.60
C LEU A 180 -0.33 -7.25 13.88
N ASP A 181 -0.24 -7.95 15.01
CA ASP A 181 0.12 -7.33 16.30
C ASP A 181 1.52 -6.71 16.29
N LYS A 182 2.44 -7.26 15.47
CA LYS A 182 3.80 -6.72 15.24
C LYS A 182 3.89 -5.73 14.09
N ASN A 183 2.81 -5.53 13.35
CA ASN A 183 2.80 -4.68 12.16
C ASN A 183 2.19 -3.29 12.41
N ILE A 184 2.56 -2.35 11.55
CA ILE A 184 1.85 -1.10 11.31
C ILE A 184 1.53 -1.01 9.82
N LEU A 185 0.26 -0.80 9.48
CA LEU A 185 -0.17 -0.64 8.10
C LEU A 185 0.11 0.79 7.64
N VAL A 186 0.87 0.94 6.56
CA VAL A 186 1.18 2.23 5.96
C VAL A 186 0.39 2.37 4.66
N THR A 187 -0.57 3.29 4.65
CA THR A 187 -1.44 3.53 3.49
C THR A 187 -1.28 4.96 2.98
N ASP A 188 -1.43 5.14 1.68
CA ASP A 188 -1.50 6.48 1.10
C ASP A 188 -2.84 7.19 1.46
N ARG A 189 -3.01 8.40 0.92
CA ARG A 189 -4.24 9.20 1.09
C ARG A 189 -5.43 8.72 0.26
N GLY A 190 -5.22 7.81 -0.69
CA GLY A 190 -6.26 7.15 -1.48
C GLY A 190 -7.22 6.40 -0.57
N TYR A 191 -6.69 5.73 0.47
CA TYR A 191 -7.46 4.96 1.46
C TYR A 191 -8.14 5.79 2.55
N SER A 192 -7.86 7.08 2.63
CA SER A 192 -8.33 7.94 3.71
C SER A 192 -9.85 8.07 3.72
N SER A 193 -10.48 7.60 4.80
CA SER A 193 -11.87 7.93 5.17
C SER A 193 -12.07 7.72 6.67
N LEU A 194 -13.00 8.45 7.29
CA LEU A 194 -13.35 8.24 8.70
C LEU A 194 -13.78 6.80 8.99
N GLU A 195 -14.48 6.16 8.04
CA GLU A 195 -14.92 4.78 8.15
C GLU A 195 -13.72 3.81 8.18
N ASN A 196 -12.74 4.02 7.31
CA ASN A 196 -11.54 3.19 7.27
C ASN A 196 -10.69 3.36 8.53
N VAL A 197 -10.55 4.59 9.03
CA VAL A 197 -9.89 4.86 10.31
C VAL A 197 -10.63 4.14 11.45
N GLN A 198 -11.94 4.29 11.54
CA GLN A 198 -12.75 3.62 12.57
C GLN A 198 -12.66 2.10 12.48
N ARG A 199 -12.62 1.54 11.27
CA ARG A 199 -12.47 0.11 11.02
C ARG A 199 -11.12 -0.40 11.50
N MET A 200 -10.02 0.24 11.13
CA MET A 200 -8.69 -0.11 11.64
C MET A 200 -8.62 -0.01 13.16
N ILE A 201 -9.28 1.01 13.74
CA ILE A 201 -9.38 1.18 15.19
C ILE A 201 -10.10 0.01 15.86
N ASN A 202 -11.26 -0.38 15.33
CA ASN A 202 -12.08 -1.49 15.87
C ASN A 202 -11.36 -2.83 15.74
N LEU A 203 -10.59 -3.03 14.67
CA LEU A 203 -9.79 -4.22 14.45
C LEU A 203 -8.49 -4.25 15.27
N ASN A 204 -8.23 -3.21 16.09
CA ASN A 204 -7.00 -3.03 16.86
C ASN A 204 -5.72 -3.01 16.01
N ILE A 205 -5.82 -2.60 14.75
CA ILE A 205 -4.70 -2.54 13.83
C ILE A 205 -3.97 -1.22 14.02
N ARG A 206 -2.63 -1.26 14.10
CA ARG A 206 -1.79 -0.05 14.09
C ARG A 206 -1.66 0.45 12.66
N TYR A 207 -1.75 1.77 12.47
CA TYR A 207 -1.71 2.35 11.14
C TYR A 207 -0.99 3.69 11.09
N LEU A 208 -0.44 3.97 9.91
CA LEU A 208 0.07 5.26 9.45
C LEU A 208 -0.60 5.54 8.10
N GLN A 209 -1.58 6.44 8.09
CA GLN A 209 -2.40 6.72 6.93
C GLN A 209 -2.19 8.16 6.45
N GLY A 210 -1.91 8.33 5.17
CA GLY A 210 -2.04 9.64 4.53
C GLY A 210 -3.49 10.12 4.59
N VAL A 211 -3.72 11.39 4.90
CA VAL A 211 -5.07 11.98 4.96
C VAL A 211 -5.20 13.07 3.91
N ARG A 212 -6.37 13.17 3.29
CA ARG A 212 -6.66 14.18 2.26
C ARG A 212 -6.89 15.55 2.92
N HIS A 213 -6.26 16.60 2.38
CA HIS A 213 -6.42 17.98 2.86
C HIS A 213 -7.83 18.59 2.63
N ILE A 214 -8.76 17.83 2.05
CA ILE A 214 -10.12 18.29 1.76
C ILE A 214 -11.00 18.29 3.02
N GLU A 215 -10.60 17.60 4.08
CA GLU A 215 -11.38 17.56 5.32
C GLU A 215 -11.33 18.92 6.05
N ASP A 216 -12.49 19.55 6.25
CA ASP A 216 -12.61 20.86 6.91
C ASP A 216 -11.95 20.88 8.29
N SER A 217 -12.00 19.76 9.01
CA SER A 217 -11.35 19.58 10.32
C SER A 217 -9.82 19.73 10.22
N LEU A 218 -9.20 19.20 9.17
CA LEU A 218 -7.77 19.34 8.93
C LEU A 218 -7.41 20.74 8.49
N GLN A 219 -8.21 21.37 7.63
CA GLN A 219 -7.99 22.76 7.22
C GLN A 219 -8.03 23.71 8.42
N GLN A 220 -8.99 23.52 9.33
CA GLN A 220 -9.07 24.26 10.58
C GLN A 220 -7.86 24.01 11.48
N ARG A 221 -7.36 22.76 11.57
CA ARG A 221 -6.14 22.43 12.33
C ARG A 221 -4.91 23.10 11.73
N PHE A 222 -4.74 23.10 10.41
CA PHE A 222 -3.66 23.83 9.74
C PHE A 222 -3.76 25.34 9.98
N ALA A 223 -4.95 25.93 9.87
CA ALA A 223 -5.15 27.35 10.14
C ALA A 223 -4.81 27.71 11.60
N LYS A 224 -5.26 26.89 12.56
CA LYS A 224 -4.99 27.07 13.99
C LYS A 224 -3.50 26.99 14.33
N HIS A 225 -2.77 26.07 13.70
CA HIS A 225 -1.36 25.80 14.00
C HIS A 225 -0.38 26.41 12.98
N ARG A 226 -0.86 27.28 12.08
CA ARG A 226 -0.06 27.94 11.04
C ARG A 226 1.19 28.62 11.60
N ASN A 227 1.04 29.41 12.65
CA ASN A 227 2.18 30.11 13.28
C ASN A 227 3.22 29.14 13.85
N SER A 228 2.78 27.97 14.36
CA SER A 228 3.69 26.94 14.85
C SER A 228 4.47 26.30 13.71
N LEU A 229 3.78 25.99 12.61
CA LEU A 229 4.40 25.45 11.39
C LEU A 229 5.36 26.44 10.70
N CYS A 230 5.40 27.71 11.11
CA CYS A 230 6.36 28.71 10.64
C CYS A 230 7.58 28.94 11.55
N LYS A 231 7.60 28.34 12.75
CA LYS A 231 8.66 28.55 13.72
C LYS A 231 9.74 27.48 13.57
N ASN A 232 11.01 27.91 13.60
CA ASN A 232 12.17 26.99 13.54
C ASN A 232 12.15 25.92 14.64
N ALA A 233 11.50 26.17 15.77
CA ALA A 233 11.31 25.19 16.84
C ALA A 233 10.53 23.93 16.41
N PHE A 234 9.71 24.03 15.36
CA PHE A 234 8.95 22.91 14.80
C PHE A 234 9.58 22.35 13.52
N TYR A 235 10.76 22.84 13.12
CA TYR A 235 11.46 22.34 11.95
C TYR A 235 12.18 21.02 12.26
N SER A 236 11.88 19.98 11.51
CA SER A 236 12.60 18.72 11.51
C SER A 236 13.61 18.72 10.37
N SER A 237 14.90 18.68 10.71
CA SER A 237 15.99 18.55 9.73
C SER A 237 15.96 17.19 9.01
N LYS A 238 15.52 16.14 9.72
CA LYS A 238 15.36 14.78 9.18
C LYS A 238 14.31 14.76 8.06
N GLU A 239 13.13 15.28 8.35
CA GLU A 239 12.00 15.28 7.40
C GLU A 239 12.05 16.48 6.43
N LYS A 240 12.99 17.41 6.64
CA LYS A 240 13.11 18.68 5.90
C LYS A 240 11.79 19.47 5.85
N ALA A 241 11.03 19.41 6.93
CA ALA A 241 9.69 19.95 7.04
C ALA A 241 9.43 20.53 8.42
N PHE A 242 8.53 21.50 8.52
CA PHE A 242 7.95 21.86 9.80
C PHE A 242 6.86 20.86 10.17
N ALA A 243 6.88 20.33 11.39
CA ALA A 243 5.97 19.30 11.85
C ALA A 243 5.25 19.73 13.13
N PHE A 244 3.94 19.48 13.20
CA PHE A 244 3.15 19.71 14.41
C PHE A 244 2.22 18.53 14.64
N THR A 245 2.17 18.02 15.87
CA THR A 245 1.32 16.87 16.22
C THR A 245 0.11 17.33 17.03
N VAL A 246 -1.07 16.87 16.65
CA VAL A 246 -2.32 17.10 17.38
C VAL A 246 -2.91 15.75 17.78
N THR A 247 -3.30 15.63 19.04
CA THR A 247 -4.05 14.46 19.52
C THR A 247 -5.53 14.57 19.12
N GLU A 248 -6.14 13.46 18.71
CA GLU A 248 -7.56 13.36 18.40
C GLU A 248 -8.21 12.22 19.18
N PRO A 249 -9.32 12.47 19.90
CA PRO A 249 -10.01 11.42 20.63
C PRO A 249 -10.84 10.56 19.68
N TRP A 250 -10.77 9.24 19.86
CA TRP A 250 -11.53 8.23 19.14
C TRP A 250 -12.13 7.21 20.11
N THR A 251 -13.07 6.41 19.62
CA THR A 251 -13.66 5.32 20.39
C THR A 251 -13.49 4.01 19.63
N GLN A 252 -13.05 2.97 20.31
CA GLN A 252 -12.97 1.61 19.78
C GLN A 252 -14.16 0.79 20.27
N ASN A 253 -14.83 0.14 19.33
CA ASN A 253 -15.87 -0.83 19.62
C ASN A 253 -15.21 -2.18 19.93
N THR A 254 -15.32 -2.63 21.17
CA THR A 254 -14.85 -3.95 21.61
C THR A 254 -16.03 -4.80 22.07
N GLU A 255 -15.83 -6.11 22.20
CA GLU A 255 -16.83 -7.02 22.76
C GLU A 255 -17.23 -6.64 24.21
N ALA A 256 -16.31 -6.03 24.96
CA ALA A 256 -16.52 -5.55 26.33
C ALA A 256 -17.12 -4.13 26.40
N GLY A 257 -17.40 -3.49 25.26
CA GLY A 257 -17.97 -2.15 25.17
C GLY A 257 -17.08 -1.12 24.49
N LEU A 258 -17.37 0.17 24.73
CA LEU A 258 -16.70 1.31 24.12
C LEU A 258 -15.43 1.69 24.89
N LEU A 259 -14.27 1.58 24.24
CA LEU A 259 -12.98 2.02 24.78
C LEU A 259 -12.60 3.38 24.19
N LYS A 260 -12.36 4.39 25.03
CA LYS A 260 -11.82 5.68 24.58
C LYS A 260 -10.31 5.56 24.33
N LEU A 261 -9.85 6.09 23.22
CA LEU A 261 -8.43 6.14 22.88
C LEU A 261 -8.09 7.45 22.16
N ASN A 262 -6.80 7.70 22.02
CA ASN A 262 -6.29 8.85 21.28
C ASN A 262 -5.53 8.37 20.04
N THR A 263 -5.76 9.03 18.92
CA THR A 263 -4.95 8.94 17.70
C THR A 263 -4.18 10.24 17.52
N TYR A 264 -3.18 10.24 16.63
CA TYR A 264 -2.32 11.40 16.41
C TYR A 264 -2.39 11.85 14.96
N ILE A 265 -2.65 13.14 14.78
CA ILE A 265 -2.57 13.81 13.48
C ILE A 265 -1.25 14.57 13.43
N HIS A 266 -0.40 14.22 12.48
CA HIS A 266 0.86 14.89 12.21
C HIS A 266 0.69 15.80 10.98
N LEU A 267 0.75 17.10 11.23
CA LEU A 267 0.70 18.15 10.22
C LEU A 267 2.11 18.46 9.75
N TYR A 268 2.36 18.40 8.45
CA TYR A 268 3.65 18.73 7.86
C TYR A 268 3.53 19.92 6.92
N ARG A 269 4.52 20.82 6.98
CA ARG A 269 4.71 21.91 6.03
C ARG A 269 6.12 21.81 5.44
N LEU A 270 6.19 21.48 4.16
CA LEU A 270 7.45 21.36 3.42
C LEU A 270 8.05 22.74 3.11
N VAL A 271 9.38 22.85 3.19
CA VAL A 271 10.09 24.09 2.84
C VAL A 271 10.12 24.28 1.33
N GLY A 272 9.83 25.49 0.85
CA GLY A 272 9.89 25.86 -0.57
C GLY A 272 8.65 25.50 -1.41
N HIS A 273 7.70 24.74 -0.88
CA HIS A 273 6.47 24.36 -1.59
C HIS A 273 5.40 25.46 -1.54
N GLU A 274 5.34 26.26 -0.47
CA GLU A 274 4.39 27.38 -0.36
C GLU A 274 4.71 28.51 -1.35
N ASP A 275 5.99 28.85 -1.56
CA ASP A 275 6.38 29.87 -2.53
C ASP A 275 6.02 29.43 -3.95
N ALA A 276 6.30 28.16 -4.29
CA ALA A 276 5.91 27.59 -5.59
C ALA A 276 4.39 27.49 -5.77
N THR A 277 3.65 27.14 -4.71
CA THR A 277 2.17 27.02 -4.76
C THR A 277 1.50 28.39 -4.80
N ALA A 278 2.00 29.37 -4.04
CA ALA A 278 1.52 30.75 -4.06
C ALA A 278 1.80 31.41 -5.41
N GLN A 279 2.99 31.16 -5.98
CA GLN A 279 3.33 31.60 -7.34
C GLN A 279 2.38 31.00 -8.38
N LEU A 280 2.15 29.69 -8.36
CA LEU A 280 1.21 29.02 -9.25
C LEU A 280 -0.24 29.51 -9.09
N ILE A 281 -0.70 29.75 -7.86
CA ILE A 281 -2.03 30.31 -7.58
C ILE A 281 -2.14 31.74 -8.13
N SER A 282 -1.10 32.56 -7.97
CA SER A 282 -1.05 33.91 -8.52
C SER A 282 -1.08 33.91 -10.05
N GLU A 283 -0.27 33.06 -10.69
CA GLU A 283 -0.23 32.89 -12.15
C GLU A 283 -1.60 32.45 -12.69
N ASN A 284 -2.27 31.52 -12.02
CA ASN A 284 -3.62 31.08 -12.39
C ASN A 284 -4.68 32.17 -12.16
N ALA A 285 -4.56 32.97 -11.09
CA ALA A 285 -5.46 34.08 -10.85
C ALA A 285 -5.34 35.15 -11.95
N ASP A 286 -4.11 35.45 -12.38
CA ASP A 286 -3.84 36.36 -13.49
C ASP A 286 -4.40 35.82 -14.83
N GLU A 287 -4.28 34.51 -15.07
CA GLU A 287 -4.87 33.85 -16.24
C GLU A 287 -6.41 33.89 -16.22
N ILE A 288 -7.04 33.65 -15.07
CA ILE A 288 -8.49 33.77 -14.89
C ILE A 288 -8.95 35.21 -15.15
N ILE A 289 -8.21 36.21 -14.66
CA ILE A 289 -8.52 37.63 -14.90
C ILE A 289 -8.46 37.91 -16.42
N ARG A 290 -7.40 37.48 -17.10
CA ARG A 290 -7.25 37.62 -18.57
C ARG A 290 -8.37 36.93 -19.35
N LEU A 291 -8.75 35.71 -18.98
CA LEU A 291 -9.81 34.96 -19.66
C LEU A 291 -11.21 35.54 -19.40
N LYS A 292 -11.41 36.11 -18.20
CA LYS A 292 -12.64 36.82 -17.84
C LYS A 292 -12.78 38.14 -18.59
N GLU A 293 -11.67 38.85 -18.82
CA GLU A 293 -11.61 40.01 -19.72
C GLU A 293 -11.85 39.64 -21.19
N ALA A 294 -11.52 38.39 -21.59
CA ALA A 294 -11.70 37.87 -22.95
C ALA A 294 -13.03 37.14 -23.20
N LEU A 295 -13.99 37.15 -22.26
CA LEU A 295 -15.34 36.54 -22.38
C LEU A 295 -15.37 35.04 -22.74
N GLN A 296 -14.38 34.24 -22.33
CA GLN A 296 -14.41 32.77 -22.51
C GLN A 296 -14.79 32.05 -21.21
N LYS A 297 -15.54 30.93 -21.32
CA LYS A 297 -15.87 30.08 -20.17
C LYS A 297 -14.65 29.24 -19.76
N PRO A 298 -14.21 29.29 -18.50
CA PRO A 298 -13.10 28.48 -18.04
C PRO A 298 -13.53 27.03 -17.83
N SER A 299 -12.68 26.09 -18.23
CA SER A 299 -12.70 24.70 -17.78
C SER A 299 -11.34 24.37 -17.17
N LEU A 300 -11.24 24.29 -15.85
CA LEU A 300 -10.00 23.88 -15.19
C LEU A 300 -10.30 23.15 -13.87
N THR A 301 -9.58 22.04 -13.70
CA THR A 301 -9.70 21.10 -12.59
C THR A 301 -8.53 21.35 -11.63
N LEU A 302 -8.83 21.64 -10.36
CA LEU A 302 -7.85 21.89 -9.28
C LEU A 302 -7.25 20.58 -8.73
N ARG A 303 -5.93 20.58 -8.40
CA ARG A 303 -5.35 19.78 -7.29
C ARG A 303 -4.10 20.46 -6.69
N PRO A 304 -4.18 21.02 -5.47
CA PRO A 304 -3.01 21.30 -4.64
C PRO A 304 -2.81 20.19 -3.58
N GLU A 305 -1.62 19.62 -3.48
CA GLU A 305 -1.30 18.53 -2.54
C GLU A 305 -0.55 19.05 -1.31
N ASN A 306 -1.29 19.41 -0.25
CA ASN A 306 -0.77 19.42 1.11
C ASN A 306 -0.91 18.01 1.71
N PHE A 307 0.08 17.54 2.47
CA PHE A 307 0.07 16.19 3.05
C PHE A 307 -0.08 16.21 4.57
N CYS A 308 -0.89 15.28 5.08
CA CYS A 308 -1.15 15.04 6.49
C CYS A 308 -0.98 13.54 6.73
N LEU A 309 -0.36 13.17 7.84
CA LEU A 309 -0.22 11.77 8.25
C LEU A 309 -1.00 11.56 9.55
N LEU A 310 -1.96 10.65 9.54
CA LEU A 310 -2.63 10.15 10.74
C LEU A 310 -1.91 8.90 11.21
N HIS A 311 -1.60 8.82 12.48
CA HIS A 311 -0.75 7.78 13.07
C HIS A 311 -1.35 7.25 14.37
N ARG A 312 -1.26 5.94 14.56
CA ARG A 312 -1.59 5.27 15.83
C ARG A 312 -0.54 4.22 16.17
N LEU A 313 0.15 4.41 17.29
CA LEU A 313 0.90 3.39 18.01
C LEU A 313 0.04 2.90 19.18
N ASN A 314 -0.16 1.59 19.31
CA ASN A 314 -0.78 1.05 20.52
C ASN A 314 0.19 1.26 21.69
N PHE A 315 -0.10 2.21 22.56
CA PHE A 315 0.38 2.18 23.93
C PHE A 315 -0.76 1.66 24.80
N TYR A 316 -0.65 0.41 25.26
CA TYR A 316 -1.28 0.07 26.52
C TYR A 316 -0.56 0.94 27.55
N ALA A 317 -1.22 2.01 27.99
CA ALA A 317 -0.73 2.83 29.08
C ALA A 317 -0.81 2.01 30.37
N ASN A 318 0.21 1.20 30.61
CA ASN A 318 0.65 0.89 31.96
C ASN A 318 1.93 1.69 32.17
N ASP A 319 1.81 2.70 33.03
CA ASP A 319 2.88 3.37 33.77
C ASP A 319 4.17 3.69 33.03
N CYS A 320 4.32 4.96 32.66
CA CYS A 320 5.58 5.69 32.86
C CYS A 320 5.27 7.19 32.95
N SER A 321 4.81 7.62 34.12
CA SER A 321 5.12 8.96 34.61
C SER A 321 6.64 9.05 34.79
N GLY A 322 7.31 9.83 33.97
CA GLY A 322 8.68 10.26 34.26
C GLY A 322 9.63 10.22 33.07
N TYR A 323 10.21 11.40 32.83
CA TYR A 323 11.50 11.66 32.20
C TYR A 323 11.54 11.94 30.69
N PHE A 324 11.63 13.27 30.46
CA PHE A 324 12.18 14.06 29.36
C PHE A 324 11.36 14.28 28.09
#